data_AF-A0A7S1QKI6-F1
#
_entry.id   AF-A0A7S1QKI6-F1
#
_cell.length_a   1.000
_cell.length_b   1.000
_cell.length_c   1.000
_cell.angle_alpha   90.00
_cell.angle_beta   90.00
_cell.angle_gamma   90.00
#
_symmetry.space_group_name_H-M   'P 1'
#
loop_
_entity.id
_entity.type
_entity.pdbx_description
1 polymer ?
#
loop_
_entity_poly.entity_id
_entity_poly.type
_entity_poly.pdbx_seq_one_letter_code
_entity_poly.pdbx_strand_id
1 'polypeptide(L)'
;AEPLSSTDDRLHTVKPGKGGWLGEFFDPNAAIDHWDKPRKSPISHRCTSQQCRTLALNRAALHRLMKGSSQMEQAAVKATVSDVWGKLHRMVPDMRRNAYRSMLEVALIDGELDSGERTMLADYRKRHKIGDDIHDAVLADLGWSTQEYSVGRKGSSASRARDASWFRRCDCK
;
A
#
# COMPACT_ATOMS: atom_id res chain seq x y z
N ALA A 1 3.10 -1.24 16.49
CA ALA A 1 2.98 -2.64 16.04
C ALA A 1 1.75 -2.74 15.16
N GLU A 2 1.89 -3.20 13.92
CA GLU A 2 0.73 -3.49 13.09
C GLU A 2 -0.06 -4.64 13.74
N PRO A 3 -1.39 -4.55 13.83
CA PRO A 3 -2.17 -5.65 14.38
C PRO A 3 -2.00 -6.86 13.45
N LEU A 4 -1.56 -7.98 14.01
CA LEU A 4 -1.54 -9.26 13.28
C LEU A 4 -2.96 -9.83 13.30
N SER A 5 -3.42 -10.31 12.13
CA SER A 5 -4.63 -11.11 12.06
C SER A 5 -4.45 -12.42 12.85
N SER A 6 -5.55 -13.01 13.34
CA SER A 6 -5.53 -14.37 13.89
C SER A 6 -5.13 -15.44 12.86
N THR A 7 -5.09 -15.07 11.58
CA THR A 7 -4.71 -15.90 10.43
C THR A 7 -3.30 -15.60 9.91
N ASP A 8 -2.51 -14.77 10.60
CA ASP A 8 -1.19 -14.28 10.14
C ASP A 8 -1.25 -13.43 8.85
N ASP A 9 -2.45 -13.05 8.41
CA ASP A 9 -2.64 -12.11 7.31
C ASP A 9 -2.20 -10.69 7.69
N ARG A 10 -1.51 -10.03 6.76
CA ARG A 10 -1.14 -8.62 6.90
C ARG A 10 -2.38 -7.73 6.90
N LEU A 11 -2.63 -7.05 8.02
CA LEU A 11 -3.71 -6.09 8.14
C LEU A 11 -3.28 -4.73 7.56
N HIS A 12 -3.82 -4.39 6.39
CA HIS A 12 -3.64 -3.06 5.81
C HIS A 12 -4.72 -2.10 6.30
N THR A 13 -4.31 -1.03 6.97
CA THR A 13 -5.25 0.04 7.35
C THR A 13 -5.51 0.92 6.13
N VAL A 14 -6.67 0.73 5.50
CA VAL A 14 -7.11 1.57 4.38
C VAL A 14 -8.05 2.65 4.93
N LYS A 15 -7.66 3.91 4.81
CA LYS A 15 -8.60 5.03 5.02
C LYS A 15 -9.52 5.11 3.79
N PRO A 16 -10.83 4.83 3.92
CA PRO A 16 -11.73 5.02 2.80
C PRO A 16 -11.70 6.50 2.39
N GLY A 17 -11.66 6.76 1.08
CA GLY A 17 -11.91 8.11 0.58
C GLY A 17 -13.34 8.55 0.89
N LYS A 18 -13.69 9.82 0.60
CA LYS A 18 -15.10 10.22 0.55
C LYS A 18 -15.83 9.31 -0.45
N GLY A 19 -16.75 8.49 0.04
CA GLY A 19 -17.52 7.53 -0.76
C GLY A 19 -16.83 6.18 -1.01
N GLY A 20 -15.79 5.80 -0.26
CA GLY A 20 -15.17 4.48 -0.42
C GLY A 20 -16.11 3.36 0.01
N TRP A 21 -16.37 2.40 -0.88
CA TRP A 21 -17.07 1.16 -0.55
C TRP A 21 -16.11 -0.04 -0.54
N LEU A 22 -16.59 -1.11 0.09
CA LEU A 22 -15.90 -2.39 0.21
C LEU A 22 -16.60 -3.42 -0.69
N GLY A 23 -15.81 -4.14 -1.47
CA GLY A 23 -16.30 -5.10 -2.45
C GLY A 23 -16.75 -4.48 -3.76
N GLU A 24 -17.16 -5.34 -4.67
CA GLU A 24 -17.81 -4.99 -5.91
C GLU A 24 -19.32 -4.84 -5.65
N PHE A 25 -19.96 -3.79 -6.16
CA PHE A 25 -21.42 -3.64 -6.07
C PHE A 25 -22.10 -3.70 -7.45
N PHE A 26 -21.33 -3.60 -8.53
CA PHE A 26 -21.83 -3.56 -9.90
C PHE A 26 -20.82 -4.22 -10.85
N ASP A 27 -21.32 -4.95 -11.84
CA ASP A 27 -20.54 -5.55 -12.93
C ASP A 27 -21.39 -5.47 -14.21
N PRO A 28 -21.08 -4.59 -15.17
CA PRO A 28 -21.89 -4.45 -16.38
C PRO A 28 -21.90 -5.75 -17.21
N ASN A 29 -20.86 -6.57 -17.10
CA ASN A 29 -20.67 -7.79 -17.89
C ASN A 29 -21.13 -9.05 -17.16
N ALA A 30 -21.64 -8.92 -15.93
CA ALA A 30 -22.16 -10.06 -15.18
C ALA A 30 -23.36 -10.70 -15.90
N ALA A 31 -23.34 -12.03 -15.94
CA ALA A 31 -24.49 -12.85 -16.32
C ALA A 31 -25.69 -12.59 -15.40
N ILE A 32 -26.90 -12.89 -15.87
CA ILE A 32 -28.15 -12.65 -15.13
C ILE A 32 -28.15 -13.40 -13.78
N ASP A 33 -27.60 -14.62 -13.76
CA ASP A 33 -27.53 -15.50 -12.59
C ASP A 33 -26.28 -15.25 -11.71
N HIS A 34 -25.46 -14.25 -12.04
CA HIS A 34 -24.16 -14.03 -11.41
C HIS A 34 -24.27 -13.83 -9.90
N TRP A 35 -25.38 -13.24 -9.43
CA TRP A 35 -25.64 -12.96 -8.01
C TRP A 35 -26.34 -14.08 -7.26
N ASP A 36 -26.91 -15.07 -7.96
CA ASP A 36 -27.67 -16.16 -7.34
C ASP A 36 -26.75 -17.31 -6.87
N LYS A 37 -25.50 -17.31 -7.34
CA LYS A 37 -24.49 -18.31 -6.99
C LYS A 37 -23.88 -18.00 -5.60
N PRO A 38 -23.72 -19.00 -4.71
CA PRO A 38 -23.01 -18.83 -3.46
C PRO A 38 -21.58 -18.29 -3.70
N ARG A 39 -21.17 -17.29 -2.93
CA ARG A 39 -19.82 -16.71 -3.03
C ARG A 39 -19.13 -16.72 -1.69
N LYS A 40 -17.84 -17.09 -1.72
CA LYS A 40 -16.91 -16.84 -0.63
C LYS A 40 -16.15 -15.56 -0.97
N SER A 41 -16.24 -14.55 -0.10
CA SER A 41 -15.38 -13.38 -0.23
C SER A 41 -13.96 -13.78 0.12
N PRO A 42 -12.96 -13.50 -0.75
CA PRO A 42 -11.56 -13.82 -0.46
C PRO A 42 -10.97 -12.93 0.64
N ILE A 43 -11.69 -11.88 1.03
CA ILE A 43 -11.23 -10.87 1.97
C ILE A 43 -12.33 -10.67 3.02
N SER A 44 -11.93 -10.55 4.29
CA SER A 44 -12.79 -10.13 5.38
C SER A 44 -12.53 -8.67 5.74
N HIS A 45 -13.51 -7.99 6.32
CA HIS A 45 -13.39 -6.60 6.73
C HIS A 45 -13.65 -6.47 8.23
N ARG A 46 -12.78 -5.74 8.91
CA ARG A 46 -12.92 -5.41 10.34
C ARG A 46 -12.86 -3.90 10.50
N CYS A 47 -13.85 -3.34 11.19
CA CYS A 47 -13.77 -1.98 11.68
C CYS A 47 -12.70 -1.90 12.79
N THR A 48 -11.75 -0.99 12.65
CA THR A 48 -10.70 -0.72 13.65
C THR A 48 -11.00 0.49 14.55
N SER A 49 -12.03 1.27 14.22
CA SER A 49 -12.48 2.41 15.03
C SER A 49 -13.32 1.94 16.22
N GLN A 50 -13.32 2.72 17.31
CA GLN A 50 -14.24 2.52 18.44
C GLN A 50 -15.71 2.66 18.00
N GLN A 51 -15.97 3.44 16.95
CA GLN A 51 -17.30 3.65 16.39
C GLN A 51 -17.23 3.52 14.86
N CYS A 52 -17.93 2.52 14.33
CA CYS A 52 -18.21 2.41 12.90
C CYS A 52 -19.71 2.26 12.68
N ARG A 53 -20.20 2.90 11.62
CA ARG A 53 -21.54 2.66 11.07
C ARG A 53 -21.37 2.13 9.66
N THR A 54 -21.98 0.99 9.38
CA THR A 54 -21.97 0.38 8.05
C THR A 54 -23.38 0.40 7.48
N LEU A 55 -23.48 0.67 6.18
CA LEU A 55 -24.70 0.46 5.41
C LEU A 55 -24.47 -0.77 4.53
N ALA A 56 -25.25 -1.81 4.75
CA ALA A 56 -25.25 -2.99 3.90
C ALA A 56 -26.43 -2.91 2.94
N LEU A 57 -26.16 -3.06 1.65
CA LEU A 57 -27.17 -3.09 0.61
C LEU A 57 -27.27 -4.50 0.03
N ASN A 58 -28.48 -4.94 -0.30
CA ASN A 58 -28.65 -6.19 -1.03
C ASN A 58 -28.03 -6.03 -2.43
N ARG A 59 -26.92 -6.75 -2.67
CA ARG A 59 -26.13 -6.62 -3.90
C ARG A 59 -26.92 -6.98 -5.16
N ALA A 60 -27.71 -8.05 -5.12
CA ALA A 60 -28.52 -8.48 -6.26
C ALA A 60 -29.61 -7.45 -6.61
N ALA A 61 -30.31 -6.94 -5.59
CA ALA A 61 -31.32 -5.91 -5.78
C ALA A 61 -30.72 -4.60 -6.31
N LEU A 62 -29.59 -4.16 -5.74
CA LEU A 62 -28.88 -2.96 -6.18
C LEU A 62 -28.42 -3.07 -7.63
N HIS A 63 -27.84 -4.21 -8.01
CA HIS A 63 -27.39 -4.46 -9.36
C HIS A 63 -28.54 -4.41 -10.38
N ARG A 64 -29.68 -5.05 -10.07
CA ARG A 64 -30.86 -5.01 -10.94
C ARG A 64 -31.38 -3.59 -11.12
N LEU A 65 -31.40 -2.80 -10.05
CA LEU A 65 -31.78 -1.38 -10.12
C LEU A 65 -30.83 -0.58 -11.02
N MET A 66 -29.52 -0.81 -10.92
CA MET A 66 -28.52 -0.15 -11.76
C MET A 66 -28.64 -0.55 -13.23
N LYS A 67 -28.85 -1.84 -13.54
CA LYS A 67 -29.10 -2.32 -14.91
C LYS A 67 -30.47 -1.93 -15.47
N GLY A 68 -31.41 -1.54 -14.59
CA GLY A 68 -32.76 -1.15 -15.00
C GLY A 68 -32.82 0.15 -15.80
N SER A 69 -31.78 0.99 -15.77
CA SER A 69 -31.70 2.18 -16.62
C SER A 69 -30.27 2.45 -17.08
N SER A 70 -30.12 2.88 -18.33
CA SER A 70 -28.82 3.25 -18.90
C SER A 70 -28.15 4.38 -18.13
N GLN A 71 -28.94 5.33 -17.60
CA GLN A 71 -28.42 6.44 -16.80
C GLN A 71 -27.83 5.95 -15.46
N MET A 72 -28.52 5.06 -14.74
CA MET A 72 -28.00 4.51 -13.48
C MET A 72 -26.79 3.62 -13.72
N GLU A 73 -26.80 2.84 -14.80
CA GLU A 73 -25.65 2.03 -15.21
C GLU A 73 -24.41 2.91 -15.44
N GLN A 74 -24.53 3.96 -16.25
CA GLN A 74 -23.42 4.90 -16.50
C GLN A 74 -22.94 5.58 -15.21
N ALA A 75 -23.86 5.96 -14.32
CA ALA A 75 -23.51 6.53 -13.02
C ALA A 75 -22.76 5.53 -12.14
N ALA A 76 -23.16 4.26 -12.13
CA ALA A 76 -22.50 3.19 -11.38
C ALA A 76 -21.09 2.88 -11.92
N VAL A 77 -20.93 2.85 -13.25
CA VAL A 77 -19.62 2.70 -13.91
C VAL A 77 -18.72 3.88 -13.54
N LYS A 78 -19.21 5.12 -13.67
CA LYS A 78 -18.45 6.32 -13.35
C LYS A 78 -18.02 6.35 -11.88
N ALA A 79 -18.92 5.99 -10.97
CA ALA A 79 -18.60 5.86 -9.57
C ALA A 79 -17.46 4.85 -9.39
N THR A 80 -17.61 3.64 -9.96
CA THR A 80 -16.60 2.58 -9.89
C THR A 80 -15.23 3.04 -10.36
N VAL A 81 -15.15 3.68 -11.52
CA VAL A 81 -13.90 4.23 -12.06
C VAL A 81 -13.31 5.27 -11.11
N SER A 82 -14.14 6.18 -10.58
CA SER A 82 -13.69 7.23 -9.66
C SER A 82 -13.12 6.66 -8.36
N ASP A 83 -13.72 5.61 -7.81
CA ASP A 83 -13.22 4.94 -6.59
C ASP A 83 -11.91 4.19 -6.86
N VAL A 84 -11.82 3.45 -7.96
CA VAL A 84 -10.57 2.77 -8.37
C VAL A 84 -9.46 3.79 -8.56
N TRP A 85 -9.73 4.89 -9.25
CA TRP A 85 -8.77 5.97 -9.46
C TRP A 85 -8.35 6.62 -8.14
N GLY A 86 -9.32 6.85 -7.24
CA GLY A 86 -9.05 7.37 -5.90
C GLY A 86 -8.19 6.41 -5.06
N LYS A 87 -8.42 5.10 -5.15
CA LYS A 87 -7.61 4.07 -4.47
C LYS A 87 -6.19 4.03 -5.05
N LEU A 88 -6.06 4.01 -6.37
CA LEU A 88 -4.77 4.03 -7.05
C LEU A 88 -3.96 5.27 -6.67
N HIS A 89 -4.55 6.46 -6.74
CA HIS A 89 -3.86 7.70 -6.37
C HIS A 89 -3.44 7.77 -4.91
N ARG A 90 -4.15 7.09 -4.01
CA ARG A 90 -3.72 6.95 -2.61
C ARG A 90 -2.53 6.00 -2.48
N MET A 91 -2.49 4.91 -3.26
CA MET A 91 -1.41 3.91 -3.20
C MET A 91 -0.12 4.38 -3.88
N VAL A 92 -0.21 5.18 -4.96
CA VAL A 92 0.97 5.59 -5.74
C VAL A 92 2.04 6.31 -4.91
N PRO A 93 1.72 7.29 -4.03
CA PRO A 93 2.70 7.88 -3.12
C PRO A 93 3.39 6.85 -2.24
N ASP A 94 2.65 5.91 -1.65
CA ASP A 94 3.21 4.87 -0.78
C ASP A 94 4.11 3.92 -1.56
N MET A 95 3.73 3.53 -2.78
CA MET A 95 4.57 2.72 -3.68
C MET A 95 5.90 3.43 -4.00
N ARG A 96 5.87 4.74 -4.30
CA ARG A 96 7.07 5.54 -4.57
C ARG A 96 7.97 5.66 -3.35
N ARG A 97 7.38 5.85 -2.16
CA ARG A 97 8.11 5.89 -0.88
C ARG A 97 8.77 4.54 -0.59
N ASN A 98 8.06 3.44 -0.79
CA ASN A 98 8.59 2.09 -0.58
C ASN A 98 9.71 1.77 -1.58
N ALA A 99 9.54 2.10 -2.86
CA ALA A 99 10.59 1.93 -3.86
C ALA A 99 11.84 2.76 -3.52
N TYR A 100 11.65 4.01 -3.08
CA TYR A 100 12.75 4.86 -2.62
C TYR A 100 13.48 4.26 -1.42
N ARG A 101 12.74 3.73 -0.44
CA ARG A 101 13.30 3.02 0.71
C ARG A 101 14.16 1.84 0.27
N SER A 102 13.66 1.00 -0.65
CA SER A 102 14.42 -0.14 -1.17
C SER A 102 15.68 0.30 -1.91
N MET A 103 15.64 1.41 -2.67
CA MET A 103 16.83 1.97 -3.31
C MET A 103 17.87 2.42 -2.27
N LEU A 104 17.44 3.11 -1.22
CA LEU A 104 18.32 3.51 -0.12
C LEU A 104 18.90 2.30 0.62
N GLU A 105 18.08 1.29 0.89
CA GLU A 105 18.52 0.08 1.60
C GLU A 105 19.62 -0.66 0.82
N VAL A 106 19.47 -0.77 -0.50
CA VAL A 106 20.49 -1.38 -1.37
C VAL A 106 21.74 -0.52 -1.43
N ALA A 107 21.60 0.80 -1.62
CA ALA A 107 22.74 1.72 -1.76
C ALA A 107 23.52 1.94 -0.45
N LEU A 108 22.99 1.53 0.70
CA LEU A 108 23.61 1.74 2.01
C LEU A 108 24.08 0.42 2.65
N ILE A 109 23.96 -0.70 1.94
CA ILE A 109 24.20 -2.05 2.49
C ILE A 109 25.68 -2.30 2.80
N ASP A 110 26.58 -1.71 2.03
CA ASP A 110 28.03 -1.83 2.17
C ASP A 110 28.61 -0.82 3.18
N GLY A 111 27.79 0.12 3.68
CA GLY A 111 28.21 1.14 4.63
C GLY A 111 28.86 2.37 3.99
N GLU A 112 28.94 2.41 2.66
CA GLU A 112 29.43 3.54 1.88
C GLU A 112 28.34 4.00 0.91
N LEU A 113 28.46 5.21 0.38
CA LEU A 113 27.52 5.72 -0.61
C LEU A 113 28.27 6.57 -1.61
N ASP A 114 28.37 6.08 -2.84
CA ASP A 114 29.12 6.75 -3.87
C ASP A 114 28.38 7.97 -4.47
N SER A 115 29.11 8.77 -5.25
CA SER A 115 28.55 9.98 -5.86
C SER A 115 27.48 9.70 -6.92
N GLY A 116 27.56 8.56 -7.62
CA GLY A 116 26.61 8.14 -8.64
C GLY A 116 25.29 7.67 -8.03
N GLU A 117 25.35 6.83 -7.00
CA GLU A 117 24.21 6.39 -6.20
C GLU A 117 23.48 7.57 -5.58
N ARG A 118 24.24 8.52 -5.00
CA ARG A 118 23.66 9.74 -4.45
C ARG A 118 22.94 10.58 -5.49
N THR A 119 23.52 10.72 -6.68
CA THR A 119 22.90 11.43 -7.80
C THR A 119 21.61 10.73 -8.24
N MET A 120 21.65 9.40 -8.39
CA MET A 120 20.48 8.59 -8.73
C MET A 120 19.35 8.74 -7.70
N LEU A 121 19.69 8.70 -6.40
CA LEU A 121 18.74 8.89 -5.31
C LEU A 121 18.15 10.30 -5.30
N ALA A 122 18.98 11.33 -5.51
CA ALA A 122 18.53 12.73 -5.61
C ALA A 122 17.58 12.93 -6.80
N ASP A 123 17.89 12.35 -7.96
CA ASP A 123 17.04 12.39 -9.14
C ASP A 123 15.70 11.68 -8.92
N TYR A 124 15.71 10.53 -8.25
CA TYR A 124 14.48 9.82 -7.88
C TYR A 124 13.63 10.68 -6.94
N ARG A 125 14.23 11.27 -5.90
CA ARG A 125 13.54 12.18 -4.98
C ARG A 125 12.91 13.36 -5.71
N LYS A 126 13.65 14.01 -6.60
CA LYS A 126 13.18 15.14 -7.39
C LYS A 126 12.02 14.76 -8.31
N ARG A 127 12.15 13.64 -9.05
CA ARG A 127 11.12 13.14 -9.98
C ARG A 127 9.83 12.78 -9.27
N HIS A 128 9.92 12.19 -8.07
CA HIS A 128 8.77 11.69 -7.33
C HIS A 128 8.30 12.60 -6.19
N LYS A 129 8.92 13.78 -6.05
CA LYS A 129 8.61 14.80 -5.02
C LYS A 129 8.68 14.23 -3.60
N ILE A 130 9.75 13.47 -3.31
CA ILE A 130 10.01 12.93 -1.98
C ILE A 130 10.67 14.02 -1.14
N GLY A 131 9.94 14.52 -0.15
CA GLY A 131 10.39 15.56 0.78
C GLY A 131 11.53 15.10 1.69
N ASP A 132 12.20 16.08 2.30
CA ASP A 132 13.28 15.83 3.27
C ASP A 132 12.78 15.06 4.49
N ASP A 133 11.54 15.32 4.94
CA ASP A 133 10.89 14.63 6.04
C ASP A 133 10.83 13.10 5.85
N ILE A 134 10.45 12.66 4.64
CA ILE A 134 10.40 11.24 4.28
C ILE A 134 11.81 10.67 4.17
N HIS A 135 12.73 11.42 3.55
CA HIS A 135 14.11 11.00 3.38
C HIS A 135 14.79 10.75 4.73
N ASP A 136 14.71 11.72 5.64
CA ASP A 136 15.29 11.66 6.97
C ASP A 136 14.68 10.52 7.81
N ALA A 137 13.36 10.31 7.71
CA ALA A 137 12.70 9.19 8.37
C ALA A 137 13.20 7.83 7.85
N VAL A 138 13.37 7.68 6.54
CA VAL A 138 13.88 6.44 5.94
C VAL A 138 15.35 6.21 6.33
N LEU A 139 16.18 7.26 6.33
CA LEU A 139 17.57 7.15 6.79
C LEU A 139 17.63 6.70 8.26
N ALA A 140 16.84 7.34 9.13
CA ALA A 140 16.77 6.99 10.54
C ALA A 140 16.33 5.53 10.75
N ASP A 141 15.35 5.05 9.99
CA ASP A 141 14.89 3.65 10.02
C ASP A 141 15.97 2.64 9.58
N LEU A 142 16.82 3.03 8.63
CA LEU A 142 17.98 2.26 8.17
C LEU A 142 19.21 2.43 9.08
N GLY A 143 19.10 3.24 10.13
CA GLY A 143 20.17 3.51 11.08
C GLY A 143 21.29 4.34 10.47
N TRP A 144 20.94 5.31 9.63
CA TRP A 144 21.81 6.34 9.07
C TRP A 144 21.34 7.72 9.49
N SER A 145 22.29 8.62 9.73
CA SER A 145 22.04 10.05 9.92
C SER A 145 22.18 10.83 8.61
N THR A 146 21.56 12.00 8.52
CA THR A 146 21.70 12.91 7.38
C THR A 146 23.16 13.33 7.17
N GLN A 147 23.95 13.42 8.24
CA GLN A 147 25.38 13.72 8.15
C GLN A 147 26.18 12.56 7.52
N GLU A 148 25.96 11.32 7.96
CA GLU A 148 26.60 10.14 7.38
C GLU A 148 26.24 9.97 5.90
N TYR A 149 24.97 10.21 5.55
CA TYR A 149 24.50 10.21 4.17
C TYR A 149 25.21 11.30 3.34
N SER A 150 25.37 12.50 3.90
CA SER A 150 26.06 13.62 3.23
C SER A 150 27.57 13.38 3.11
N VAL A 151 28.20 12.65 4.01
CA VAL A 151 29.61 12.26 3.88
C VAL A 151 29.76 11.06 2.94
N GLY A 152 28.74 10.20 2.87
CA GLY A 152 28.74 8.96 2.08
C GLY A 152 29.44 7.81 2.79
N ARG A 153 29.55 7.86 4.11
CA ARG A 153 30.16 6.80 4.91
C ARG A 153 29.48 6.73 6.25
N LYS A 154 29.13 5.51 6.67
CA LYS A 154 28.58 5.27 8.00
C LYS A 154 29.66 5.53 9.05
N GLY A 155 29.38 6.42 9.99
CA GLY A 155 30.29 6.70 11.09
C GLY A 155 30.47 5.44 11.91
N SER A 156 31.68 5.21 12.43
CA SER A 156 32.03 4.09 13.30
C SER A 156 31.35 4.18 14.69
N SER A 157 30.07 4.58 14.74
CA SER A 157 29.29 4.54 15.96
C SER A 157 28.79 3.10 16.15
N ALA A 158 29.52 2.38 17.01
CA ALA A 158 29.19 1.11 17.63
C ALA A 158 28.11 0.27 16.93
N SER A 159 28.58 -0.77 16.24
CA SER A 159 27.82 -1.93 15.78
C SER A 159 26.65 -2.30 16.71
N ARG A 160 25.42 -1.85 16.38
CA ARG A 160 24.27 -2.74 16.60
C ARG A 160 24.33 -3.74 15.48
N ALA A 161 25.00 -4.85 15.76
CA ALA A 161 24.81 -6.10 15.04
C ALA A 161 23.30 -6.39 15.02
N ARG A 162 22.62 -5.95 13.96
CA ARG A 162 21.37 -6.56 13.55
C ARG A 162 21.77 -7.92 13.03
N ASP A 163 21.65 -8.90 13.93
CA ASP A 163 21.70 -10.32 13.66
C ASP A 163 21.07 -10.61 12.29
N ALA A 164 21.93 -10.92 11.32
CA ALA A 164 21.56 -11.34 9.98
C ALA A 164 20.99 -12.78 10.00
N SER A 165 20.19 -13.12 11.02
CA SER A 165 19.56 -14.42 11.16
C SER A 165 18.38 -14.64 10.21
N TRP A 166 17.93 -13.60 9.49
CA TRP A 166 16.87 -13.72 8.48
C TRP A 166 17.27 -14.49 7.21
N PHE A 167 18.56 -14.71 6.96
CA PHE A 167 19.05 -15.54 5.84
C PHE A 167 19.47 -16.97 6.26
N ARG A 168 18.94 -17.51 7.37
CA ARG A 168 19.19 -18.92 7.73
C ARG A 168 18.07 -19.85 7.24
N ARG A 169 18.38 -20.53 6.12
CA ARG A 169 17.94 -21.87 5.68
C ARG A 169 16.44 -22.11 5.49
N CYS A 170 16.02 -22.05 4.23
CA CYS A 170 15.13 -23.08 3.71
C CYS A 170 15.93 -24.39 3.62
N ASP A 171 15.94 -25.20 4.68
CA ASP A 171 16.32 -26.61 4.55
C ASP A 171 15.15 -27.33 3.87
N CYS A 172 15.32 -27.65 2.58
CA CYS A 172 14.44 -28.57 1.87
C CYS A 172 14.59 -29.97 2.50
N LYS A 173 13.50 -30.52 3.01
CA LYS A 173 13.31 -31.95 3.20
C LYS A 173 12.20 -32.42 2.29
#